data_AF-A0A9D2B7W3-F1
#
_entry.id   AF-A0A9D2B7W3-F1
#
_cell.length_a   1.000
_cell.length_b   1.000
_cell.length_c   1.000
_cell.angle_alpha   90.00
_cell.angle_beta   90.00
_cell.angle_gamma   90.00
#
_symmetry.space_group_name_H-M   'P 1'
#
loop_
_entity.id
_entity.type
_entity.pdbx_description
1 polymer ?
#
loop_
_entity_poly.entity_id
_entity_poly.type
_entity_poly.pdbx_seq_one_letter_code
_entity_poly.pdbx_strand_id
1 'polypeptide(L)'
;MKYTKCPICDERLRNGICPVCGYDFKRLEKKADLGGRHWDVLKRDTRTKKPSFVHDEKKCGRSKKSQIKKVSSWKNNGRTRNRNRAMSKQKANKIFMILVVIMLLFGFLSIFGSVIVEEISDIKYQIQTKILGEDETDPVMEHDPYQYTTYDLDTDGEYFETELKAGEYIVGVDLPEGIYQASIQEGKTALMVKNQEQNINFYDFYKADAQEDDSFYKTAEEVRLYEGTYLKIDCAGTMKFETDCARRNSKLLCEDNPQNETIRLKGTMTAGKDFHAGSYDMVCKKNRGTVQTKYKRSEDGIEYTTDYSLIAGGSNDVWGDPEKYNQVYFYEGMKVTVPKDMEVELVPSQYTISEHALQYRFYE
;
A
#
# COMPACT_ATOMS: atom_id res chain seq x y z
N MET A 1 -37.04 -8.00 14.17
CA MET A 1 -36.23 -8.05 12.95
C MET A 1 -37.08 -7.86 11.70
N LYS A 2 -36.70 -6.94 10.81
CA LYS A 2 -37.33 -6.63 9.51
C LYS A 2 -37.20 -7.78 8.50
N TYR A 3 -36.23 -8.65 8.69
CA TYR A 3 -36.02 -9.83 7.86
C TYR A 3 -36.08 -11.10 8.70
N THR A 4 -36.82 -12.11 8.22
CA THR A 4 -36.91 -13.45 8.82
C THR A 4 -36.20 -14.51 7.97
N LYS A 5 -35.88 -14.17 6.70
CA LYS A 5 -35.14 -14.97 5.73
C LYS A 5 -34.12 -14.11 4.98
N CYS A 6 -33.04 -14.73 4.49
CA CYS A 6 -32.02 -14.08 3.68
C CYS A 6 -32.57 -13.76 2.28
N PRO A 7 -32.59 -12.50 1.81
CA PRO A 7 -33.09 -12.14 0.48
C PRO A 7 -32.25 -12.72 -0.68
N ILE A 8 -31.00 -13.12 -0.42
CA ILE A 8 -30.08 -13.64 -1.44
C ILE A 8 -30.28 -15.13 -1.67
N CYS A 9 -30.39 -15.91 -0.60
CA CYS A 9 -30.45 -17.37 -0.65
C CYS A 9 -31.74 -17.99 -0.11
N ASP A 10 -32.71 -17.16 0.30
CA ASP A 10 -34.03 -17.51 0.87
C ASP A 10 -34.03 -18.39 2.15
N GLU A 11 -32.85 -18.57 2.75
CA GLU A 11 -32.68 -19.37 3.96
C GLU A 11 -33.15 -18.63 5.23
N ARG A 12 -33.67 -19.34 6.22
CA ARG A 12 -34.14 -18.74 7.48
C ARG A 12 -32.96 -18.20 8.29
N LEU A 13 -33.08 -16.97 8.77
CA LEU A 13 -32.04 -16.33 9.59
C LEU A 13 -31.97 -16.95 10.99
N ARG A 14 -30.76 -17.14 11.52
CA ARG A 14 -30.50 -17.59 12.90
C ARG A 14 -29.86 -16.44 13.67
N ASN A 15 -30.55 -15.93 14.70
CA ASN A 15 -30.12 -14.76 15.46
C ASN A 15 -29.74 -13.55 14.58
N GLY A 16 -30.45 -13.36 13.46
CA GLY A 16 -30.19 -12.28 12.51
C GLY A 16 -29.07 -12.52 11.52
N ILE A 17 -28.35 -13.65 11.60
CA ILE A 17 -27.29 -14.02 10.69
C ILE A 17 -27.80 -15.10 9.73
N CYS A 18 -27.47 -14.99 8.45
CA CYS A 18 -27.78 -16.06 7.49
C CYS A 18 -26.80 -17.23 7.67
N PRO A 19 -27.28 -18.46 7.90
CA PRO A 19 -26.39 -19.61 8.10
C PRO A 19 -25.72 -20.11 6.81
N VAL A 20 -26.17 -19.64 5.63
CA VAL A 20 -25.63 -20.07 4.33
C VAL A 20 -24.61 -19.09 3.78
N CYS A 21 -24.87 -17.77 3.87
CA CYS A 21 -23.96 -16.75 3.36
C CYS A 21 -23.24 -15.94 4.43
N GLY A 22 -23.45 -16.22 5.73
CA GLY A 22 -22.76 -15.56 6.85
C GLY A 22 -23.17 -14.12 7.13
N TYR A 23 -24.01 -13.50 6.29
CA TYR A 23 -24.36 -12.08 6.41
C TYR A 23 -25.21 -11.77 7.65
N ASP A 24 -24.82 -10.77 8.44
CA ASP A 24 -25.54 -10.29 9.64
C ASP A 24 -26.56 -9.18 9.31
N PHE A 25 -27.83 -9.54 9.31
CA PHE A 25 -28.96 -8.64 9.02
C PHE A 25 -29.30 -7.70 10.17
N LYS A 26 -28.74 -7.88 11.38
CA LYS A 26 -28.89 -6.89 12.47
C LYS A 26 -28.27 -5.56 12.10
N ARG A 27 -27.27 -5.54 11.20
CA ARG A 27 -26.65 -4.33 10.65
C ARG A 27 -27.67 -3.47 9.87
N LEU A 28 -28.67 -4.07 9.23
CA LEU A 28 -29.68 -3.35 8.46
C LEU A 28 -30.79 -2.71 9.31
N GLU A 29 -30.90 -3.11 10.58
CA GLU A 29 -31.92 -2.64 11.53
C GLU A 29 -31.42 -1.53 12.45
N LYS A 30 -30.10 -1.38 12.62
CA LYS A 30 -29.45 -0.25 13.32
C LYS A 30 -29.58 1.09 12.55
N LYS A 31 -30.65 1.26 11.76
CA LYS A 31 -30.94 2.46 10.96
C LYS A 31 -31.33 3.69 11.79
N ALA A 32 -31.55 3.56 13.10
CA ALA A 32 -32.20 4.62 13.87
C ALA A 32 -31.27 5.48 14.76
N ASP A 33 -30.16 4.96 15.29
CA ASP A 33 -29.35 5.69 16.30
C ASP A 33 -27.91 6.01 15.88
N LEU A 34 -27.48 5.58 14.71
CA LEU A 34 -26.19 6.00 14.14
C LEU A 34 -26.50 6.99 13.02
N GLY A 35 -26.27 8.27 13.29
CA GLY A 35 -26.55 9.39 12.40
C GLY A 35 -26.01 9.19 10.97
N GLY A 36 -26.80 8.55 10.11
CA GLY A 36 -26.91 8.86 8.70
C GLY A 36 -25.72 8.57 7.77
N ARG A 37 -24.77 7.67 8.08
CA ARG A 37 -23.47 7.69 7.37
C ARG A 37 -22.79 6.38 6.94
N HIS A 38 -23.35 5.18 7.16
CA HIS A 38 -22.87 3.95 6.52
C HIS A 38 -23.98 2.90 6.48
N TRP A 39 -24.31 2.33 5.31
CA TRP A 39 -25.20 1.18 5.24
C TRP A 39 -25.00 0.35 3.98
N ASP A 40 -25.06 -0.97 4.15
CA ASP A 40 -25.28 -1.89 3.05
C ASP A 40 -26.70 -1.66 2.51
N VAL A 41 -26.80 -1.16 1.27
CA VAL A 41 -28.08 -1.02 0.60
C VAL A 41 -28.37 -2.31 -0.14
N LEU A 42 -29.48 -2.98 0.21
CA LEU A 42 -30.04 -4.02 -0.64
C LEU A 42 -30.58 -3.37 -1.93
N LYS A 43 -29.74 -3.27 -2.95
CA LYS A 43 -30.14 -2.82 -4.29
C LYS A 43 -30.66 -4.01 -5.08
N ARG A 44 -31.56 -3.77 -6.03
CA ARG A 44 -32.02 -4.81 -6.95
C ARG A 44 -31.20 -4.68 -8.23
N ASP A 45 -30.44 -5.70 -8.58
CA ASP A 45 -29.68 -5.71 -9.83
C ASP A 45 -30.64 -5.48 -11.00
N THR A 46 -30.39 -4.44 -11.79
CA THR A 46 -31.28 -3.99 -12.86
C THR A 46 -31.38 -4.99 -14.02
N ARG A 47 -30.42 -5.92 -14.14
CA ARG A 47 -30.35 -6.93 -15.20
C ARG A 47 -30.85 -8.29 -14.73
N THR A 48 -30.54 -8.70 -13.50
CA THR A 48 -30.91 -10.03 -12.98
C THR A 48 -32.15 -10.00 -12.09
N LYS A 49 -32.63 -8.81 -11.69
CA LYS A 49 -33.70 -8.58 -10.71
C LYS A 49 -33.44 -9.23 -9.35
N LYS A 50 -32.26 -9.79 -9.11
CA LYS A 50 -31.86 -10.36 -7.83
C LYS A 50 -31.39 -9.26 -6.88
N PRO A 51 -31.66 -9.38 -5.58
CA PRO A 51 -31.11 -8.46 -4.59
C PRO A 51 -29.58 -8.63 -4.49
N SER A 52 -28.87 -7.52 -4.47
CA SER A 52 -27.42 -7.40 -4.29
C SER A 52 -27.14 -6.33 -3.23
N PHE A 53 -26.29 -6.62 -2.25
CA PHE A 53 -25.81 -5.58 -1.35
C PHE A 53 -24.78 -4.72 -2.07
N VAL A 54 -24.95 -3.40 -1.99
CA VAL A 54 -24.02 -2.43 -2.54
C VAL A 54 -23.63 -1.50 -1.41
N HIS A 55 -22.32 -1.36 -1.22
CA HIS A 55 -21.73 -0.36 -0.36
C HIS A 55 -21.98 1.04 -0.97
N ASP A 56 -22.54 1.96 -0.20
CA ASP A 56 -22.90 3.30 -0.67
C ASP A 56 -22.30 4.35 0.28
N GLU A 57 -21.27 5.06 -0.19
CA GLU A 57 -20.51 6.03 0.60
C GLU A 57 -20.89 7.47 0.22
N LYS A 58 -20.90 8.37 1.21
CA LYS A 58 -21.07 9.81 0.98
C LYS A 58 -19.76 10.38 0.43
N LYS A 59 -19.81 10.92 -0.80
CA LYS A 59 -18.67 11.57 -1.45
C LYS A 59 -18.40 12.96 -0.86
N CYS A 60 -17.13 13.31 -0.65
CA CYS A 60 -16.74 14.69 -0.34
C CYS A 60 -17.28 15.67 -1.40
N GLY A 61 -17.80 16.81 -0.93
CA GLY A 61 -17.83 18.10 -1.63
C GLY A 61 -18.41 18.26 -3.06
N ARG A 62 -19.11 17.30 -3.67
CA ARG A 62 -19.52 17.44 -5.10
C ARG A 62 -20.73 18.37 -5.33
N SER A 63 -20.52 19.69 -5.17
CA SER A 63 -21.46 20.74 -5.58
C SER A 63 -20.90 21.70 -6.64
N LYS A 64 -20.07 21.25 -7.58
CA LYS A 64 -19.88 21.98 -8.85
C LYS A 64 -19.97 21.03 -10.04
N LYS A 65 -20.98 21.28 -10.89
CA LYS A 65 -21.12 20.66 -12.22
C LYS A 65 -19.92 21.06 -13.07
N SER A 66 -18.86 20.27 -13.08
CA SER A 66 -17.93 20.25 -14.21
C SER A 66 -18.32 19.07 -15.11
N GLN A 67 -18.48 19.36 -16.40
CA GLN A 67 -18.73 18.35 -17.43
C GLN A 67 -17.47 17.49 -17.62
N ILE A 68 -17.26 16.52 -16.73
CA ILE A 68 -16.26 15.47 -16.95
C ILE A 68 -16.93 14.36 -17.75
N LYS A 69 -16.39 14.08 -18.94
CA LYS A 69 -16.79 12.96 -19.79
C LYS A 69 -16.79 11.68 -18.96
N LYS A 70 -17.91 10.96 -18.99
CA LYS A 70 -18.09 9.66 -18.35
C LYS A 70 -16.97 8.70 -18.78
N VAL A 71 -16.01 8.43 -17.90
CA VAL A 71 -15.20 7.21 -17.99
C VAL A 71 -16.07 6.08 -17.44
N SER A 72 -16.38 5.15 -18.32
CA SER A 72 -17.33 4.08 -18.06
C SER A 72 -16.65 2.97 -17.25
N SER A 73 -16.96 2.90 -15.96
CA SER A 73 -16.85 1.65 -15.19
C SER A 73 -17.68 0.58 -15.92
N TRP A 74 -17.00 -0.37 -16.56
CA TRP A 74 -17.65 -1.48 -17.23
C TRP A 74 -17.58 -2.73 -16.36
N LYS A 75 -18.80 -3.18 -16.04
CA LYS A 75 -19.12 -4.41 -15.36
C LYS A 75 -18.62 -5.62 -16.14
N ASN A 76 -17.87 -6.46 -15.45
CA ASN A 76 -17.63 -7.86 -15.79
C ASN A 76 -18.93 -8.54 -16.25
N ASN A 77 -18.87 -9.11 -17.46
CA ASN A 77 -19.82 -10.11 -17.93
C ASN A 77 -19.09 -11.14 -18.77
N GLY A 78 -18.66 -12.20 -18.11
CA GLY A 78 -18.34 -13.45 -18.77
C GLY A 78 -19.56 -13.95 -19.56
N ARG A 79 -19.37 -14.11 -20.86
CA ARG A 79 -20.16 -15.03 -21.69
C ARG A 79 -19.20 -15.90 -22.47
N THR A 80 -19.21 -17.16 -22.08
CA THR A 80 -18.65 -18.34 -22.74
C THR A 80 -18.92 -18.35 -24.25
N ARG A 81 -17.87 -18.55 -25.04
CA ARG A 81 -17.98 -19.17 -26.36
C ARG A 81 -16.80 -20.09 -26.62
N ASN A 82 -17.12 -21.39 -26.67
CA ASN A 82 -16.25 -22.52 -27.00
C ASN A 82 -15.42 -22.28 -28.27
N ARG A 83 -14.13 -22.62 -28.22
CA ARG A 83 -13.45 -23.39 -29.29
C ARG A 83 -12.24 -24.16 -28.73
N ASN A 84 -12.30 -25.47 -28.91
CA ASN A 84 -11.28 -26.45 -28.56
C ASN A 84 -10.02 -26.34 -29.44
N ARG A 85 -8.93 -26.91 -28.89
CA ARG A 85 -7.60 -27.26 -29.45
C ARG A 85 -6.60 -26.09 -29.46
N ALA A 86 -5.40 -26.21 -28.88
CA ALA A 86 -4.50 -27.36 -28.91
C ALA A 86 -3.81 -27.67 -27.56
N MET A 87 -3.75 -28.95 -27.22
CA MET A 87 -2.81 -29.50 -26.23
C MET A 87 -1.38 -29.49 -26.81
N SER A 88 -0.41 -29.11 -25.98
CA SER A 88 0.78 -29.91 -25.62
C SER A 88 2.00 -29.02 -25.37
N LYS A 89 2.15 -28.49 -24.15
CA LYS A 89 3.44 -28.01 -23.63
C LYS A 89 3.66 -28.29 -22.13
N GLN A 90 2.77 -29.07 -21.51
CA GLN A 90 2.75 -29.24 -20.06
C GLN A 90 3.66 -30.38 -19.53
N LYS A 91 4.21 -31.24 -20.42
CA LYS A 91 5.07 -32.36 -19.99
C LYS A 91 6.56 -32.03 -19.91
N ALA A 92 7.03 -30.96 -20.56
CA ALA A 92 8.44 -30.55 -20.49
C ALA A 92 8.79 -29.84 -19.16
N ASN A 93 7.86 -29.09 -18.59
CA ASN A 93 8.10 -28.26 -17.39
C ASN A 93 8.21 -29.07 -16.09
N LYS A 94 7.56 -30.25 -16.00
CA LYS A 94 7.69 -31.12 -14.82
C LYS A 94 9.06 -31.79 -14.72
N ILE A 95 9.67 -32.14 -15.85
CA ILE A 95 11.01 -32.76 -15.89
C ILE A 95 12.08 -31.70 -15.56
N PHE A 96 11.91 -30.47 -16.05
CA PHE A 96 12.81 -29.35 -15.74
C PHE A 96 12.81 -28.98 -14.25
N MET A 97 11.65 -28.91 -13.60
CA MET A 97 11.54 -28.68 -12.15
C MET A 97 12.24 -29.75 -11.31
N ILE A 98 12.15 -31.03 -11.72
CA ILE A 98 12.83 -32.12 -11.01
C ILE A 98 14.36 -32.01 -11.16
N LEU A 99 14.86 -31.60 -12.33
CA LEU A 99 16.30 -31.41 -12.57
C LEU A 99 16.88 -30.24 -11.75
N VAL A 100 16.13 -29.17 -11.56
CA VAL A 100 16.55 -28.01 -10.74
C VAL A 100 16.62 -28.38 -9.25
N VAL A 101 15.66 -29.16 -8.74
CA VAL A 101 15.69 -29.66 -7.35
C VAL A 101 16.86 -30.63 -7.11
N ILE A 102 17.16 -31.48 -8.08
CA ILE A 102 18.33 -32.40 -8.01
C ILE A 102 19.65 -31.60 -8.03
N MET A 103 19.77 -30.58 -8.87
CA MET A 103 20.96 -29.70 -8.92
C MET A 103 21.18 -28.91 -7.61
N LEU A 104 20.10 -28.53 -6.92
CA LEU A 104 20.15 -27.89 -5.60
C LEU A 104 20.60 -28.86 -4.50
N LEU A 105 20.18 -30.13 -4.56
CA LEU A 105 20.59 -31.16 -3.59
C LEU A 105 22.07 -31.56 -3.72
N PHE A 106 22.65 -31.46 -4.93
CA PHE A 106 24.05 -31.84 -5.19
C PHE A 106 25.05 -30.66 -5.23
N GLY A 107 24.62 -29.43 -4.93
CA GLY A 107 25.52 -28.29 -4.73
C GLY A 107 26.26 -27.79 -5.98
N PHE A 108 25.75 -28.08 -7.19
CA PHE A 108 26.39 -27.69 -8.46
C PHE A 108 26.06 -26.26 -8.94
N LEU A 109 25.61 -25.36 -8.06
CA LEU A 109 25.22 -23.98 -8.41
C LEU A 109 26.42 -23.08 -8.82
N SER A 110 27.65 -23.57 -8.70
CA SER A 110 28.87 -22.77 -8.84
C SER A 110 29.38 -22.57 -10.27
N ILE A 111 28.76 -23.17 -11.31
CA ILE A 111 29.32 -23.15 -12.69
C ILE A 111 28.55 -22.27 -13.69
N PHE A 112 27.32 -21.83 -13.42
CA PHE A 112 26.58 -20.98 -14.37
C PHE A 112 26.18 -19.65 -13.74
N GLY A 113 27.17 -18.79 -13.53
CA GLY A 113 26.92 -17.35 -13.42
C GLY A 113 26.39 -16.83 -14.74
N SER A 114 25.34 -15.99 -14.69
CA SER A 114 24.89 -15.06 -15.74
C SER A 114 23.97 -15.54 -16.87
N VAL A 115 22.96 -16.38 -16.63
CA VAL A 115 21.81 -16.46 -17.56
C VAL A 115 20.48 -16.67 -16.80
N ILE A 116 19.53 -15.76 -17.09
CA ILE A 116 18.09 -15.72 -16.70
C ILE A 116 17.79 -15.21 -15.27
N VAL A 117 17.61 -13.89 -15.13
CA VAL A 117 17.10 -13.22 -13.90
C VAL A 117 15.65 -12.75 -14.06
N GLU A 118 15.03 -12.88 -15.24
CA GLU A 118 13.68 -12.35 -15.50
C GLU A 118 12.53 -13.19 -14.92
N GLU A 119 12.74 -14.45 -14.51
CA GLU A 119 11.66 -15.33 -14.00
C GLU A 119 11.72 -15.60 -12.48
N ILE A 120 12.70 -15.04 -11.74
CA ILE A 120 12.97 -15.47 -10.35
C ILE A 120 12.15 -14.71 -9.29
N SER A 121 11.71 -13.47 -9.55
CA SER A 121 10.88 -12.74 -8.55
C SER A 121 9.50 -13.32 -8.38
N ASP A 122 8.86 -13.70 -9.48
CA ASP A 122 7.55 -14.37 -9.45
C ASP A 122 7.65 -15.69 -8.67
N ILE A 123 8.77 -16.39 -8.81
CA ILE A 123 9.03 -17.65 -8.13
C ILE A 123 9.20 -17.46 -6.62
N LYS A 124 9.82 -16.38 -6.12
CA LYS A 124 9.96 -16.16 -4.66
C LYS A 124 8.61 -15.93 -3.97
N TYR A 125 7.74 -15.11 -4.55
CA TYR A 125 6.40 -14.85 -3.99
C TYR A 125 5.45 -16.05 -4.17
N GLN A 126 5.55 -16.75 -5.30
CA GLN A 126 4.83 -18.01 -5.54
C GLN A 126 5.31 -19.15 -4.62
N ILE A 127 6.59 -19.19 -4.24
CA ILE A 127 7.14 -20.16 -3.29
C ILE A 127 6.66 -19.84 -1.87
N GLN A 128 6.64 -18.56 -1.47
CA GLN A 128 6.15 -18.15 -0.15
C GLN A 128 4.66 -18.48 0.05
N THR A 129 3.85 -18.31 -1.01
CA THR A 129 2.42 -18.63 -0.99
C THR A 129 2.11 -20.12 -1.16
N LYS A 130 3.01 -20.92 -1.77
CA LYS A 130 2.81 -22.38 -1.96
C LYS A 130 3.44 -23.26 -0.87
N ILE A 131 4.37 -22.76 -0.07
CA ILE A 131 5.03 -23.53 1.01
C ILE A 131 4.30 -23.42 2.35
N LEU A 132 3.55 -22.33 2.58
CA LEU A 132 2.63 -22.21 3.72
C LEU A 132 1.24 -22.62 3.22
N GLY A 133 0.85 -23.85 3.54
CA GLY A 133 -0.16 -24.62 2.80
C GLY A 133 -1.54 -23.98 2.67
N GLU A 134 -2.18 -24.30 1.54
CA GLU A 134 -3.63 -24.32 1.37
C GLU A 134 -4.23 -25.27 2.41
N ASP A 135 -4.63 -24.75 3.58
CA ASP A 135 -5.70 -25.36 4.35
C ASP A 135 -7.00 -24.63 3.99
N GLU A 136 -7.94 -25.41 3.46
CA GLU A 136 -9.30 -25.01 3.10
C GLU A 136 -9.94 -24.14 4.18
N THR A 137 -10.29 -22.86 3.93
CA THR A 137 -11.33 -22.14 4.70
C THR A 137 -11.73 -20.78 4.10
N ASP A 138 -13.02 -20.52 4.22
CA ASP A 138 -13.73 -19.23 4.20
C ASP A 138 -13.83 -18.39 2.91
N PRO A 139 -15.03 -17.85 2.59
CA PRO A 139 -15.18 -16.85 1.54
C PRO A 139 -14.26 -15.68 1.88
N VAL A 140 -13.43 -15.27 0.92
CA VAL A 140 -12.57 -14.07 1.02
C VAL A 140 -13.48 -12.89 1.37
N MET A 141 -13.57 -12.57 2.66
CA MET A 141 -14.21 -11.35 3.10
C MET A 141 -13.35 -10.21 2.57
N GLU A 142 -13.95 -9.33 1.77
CA GLU A 142 -13.34 -8.07 1.36
C GLU A 142 -13.01 -7.30 2.64
N HIS A 143 -11.73 -7.30 3.03
CA HIS A 143 -11.27 -6.67 4.25
C HIS A 143 -11.19 -5.16 4.02
N ASP A 144 -12.24 -4.45 4.41
CA ASP A 144 -12.24 -2.99 4.47
C ASP A 144 -11.16 -2.52 5.47
N PRO A 145 -10.06 -1.86 5.01
CA PRO A 145 -8.98 -1.43 5.88
C PRO A 145 -9.39 -0.33 6.86
N TYR A 146 -10.58 0.25 6.72
CA TYR A 146 -11.10 1.32 7.57
C TYR A 146 -12.21 0.85 8.53
N GLN A 147 -12.49 -0.46 8.60
CA GLN A 147 -13.64 -0.98 9.36
C GLN A 147 -13.58 -0.69 10.88
N TYR A 148 -12.40 -0.39 11.43
CA TYR A 148 -12.15 -0.18 12.85
C TYR A 148 -11.64 1.23 13.18
N THR A 149 -11.84 2.19 12.27
CA THR A 149 -11.51 3.59 12.53
C THR A 149 -12.33 4.13 13.69
N THR A 150 -11.71 4.95 14.53
CA THR A 150 -12.33 5.45 15.77
C THR A 150 -13.25 6.66 15.55
N TYR A 151 -13.10 7.34 14.42
CA TYR A 151 -13.99 8.40 13.97
C TYR A 151 -14.09 8.44 12.44
N ASP A 152 -15.11 9.17 11.96
CA ASP A 152 -15.30 9.43 10.54
C ASP A 152 -14.58 10.73 10.15
N LEU A 153 -13.90 10.72 9.01
CA LEU A 153 -13.37 11.93 8.40
C LEU A 153 -14.49 12.87 7.98
N ASP A 154 -14.20 14.17 8.00
CA ASP A 154 -15.13 15.16 7.48
C ASP A 154 -15.23 15.10 5.97
N THR A 155 -16.42 15.42 5.47
CA THR A 155 -16.67 15.56 4.03
C THR A 155 -16.70 17.01 3.60
N ASP A 156 -16.70 17.94 4.56
CA ASP A 156 -16.52 19.36 4.36
C ASP A 156 -15.05 19.74 4.64
N GLY A 157 -14.48 20.56 3.77
CA GLY A 157 -13.10 21.02 3.92
C GLY A 157 -12.67 21.88 2.73
N GLU A 158 -11.36 22.06 2.61
CA GLU A 158 -10.75 22.78 1.50
C GLU A 158 -10.30 21.82 0.40
N TYR A 159 -10.18 22.35 -0.81
CA TYR A 159 -9.46 21.66 -1.87
C TYR A 159 -7.98 21.61 -1.55
N PHE A 160 -7.36 20.45 -1.73
CA PHE A 160 -5.93 20.27 -1.63
C PHE A 160 -5.48 19.23 -2.65
N GLU A 161 -4.35 19.49 -3.30
CA GLU A 161 -3.66 18.52 -4.13
C GLU A 161 -2.15 18.56 -3.89
N THR A 162 -1.50 17.42 -4.03
CA THR A 162 -0.05 17.29 -3.99
C THR A 162 0.41 16.08 -4.81
N GLU A 163 1.68 16.11 -5.23
CA GLU A 163 2.35 14.98 -5.85
C GLU A 163 3.51 14.52 -4.96
N LEU A 164 3.48 13.24 -4.60
CA LEU A 164 4.48 12.61 -3.74
C LEU A 164 5.23 11.52 -4.52
N LYS A 165 6.55 11.49 -4.35
CA LYS A 165 7.45 10.45 -4.90
C LYS A 165 7.93 9.54 -3.78
N ALA A 166 8.85 8.61 -4.08
CA ALA A 166 9.46 7.76 -3.07
C ALA A 166 9.92 8.56 -1.83
N GLY A 167 9.52 8.12 -0.64
CA GLY A 167 9.76 8.84 0.60
C GLY A 167 8.86 8.41 1.75
N GLU A 168 9.02 9.08 2.88
CA GLU A 168 8.22 8.91 4.09
C GLU A 168 7.47 10.21 4.38
N TYR A 169 6.17 10.11 4.66
CA TYR A 169 5.29 11.27 4.84
C TYR A 169 4.33 11.03 6.00
N ILE A 170 3.88 12.11 6.64
CA ILE A 170 2.94 12.09 7.76
C ILE A 170 1.77 13.02 7.48
N VAL A 171 0.56 12.50 7.60
CA VAL A 171 -0.66 13.28 7.49
C VAL A 171 -0.77 14.23 8.68
N GLY A 172 -0.94 15.52 8.40
CA GLY A 172 -0.82 16.64 9.34
C GLY A 172 0.49 17.43 9.18
N VAL A 173 1.51 16.84 8.56
CA VAL A 173 2.79 17.51 8.24
C VAL A 173 2.91 17.74 6.73
N ASP A 174 2.90 16.66 5.95
CA ASP A 174 3.12 16.69 4.50
C ASP A 174 1.85 16.97 3.70
N LEU A 175 0.72 16.50 4.23
CA LEU A 175 -0.60 16.61 3.63
C LEU A 175 -1.65 16.65 4.72
N PRO A 176 -2.72 17.44 4.57
CA PRO A 176 -3.77 17.56 5.58
C PRO A 176 -4.58 16.27 5.74
N GLU A 177 -5.28 16.13 6.88
CA GLU A 177 -6.30 15.09 7.05
C GLU A 177 -7.39 15.23 5.98
N GLY A 178 -7.87 14.12 5.42
CA GLY A 178 -8.94 14.14 4.43
C GLY A 178 -9.17 12.80 3.73
N ILE A 179 -10.17 12.78 2.85
CA ILE A 179 -10.47 11.64 1.96
C ILE A 179 -9.92 11.96 0.58
N TYR A 180 -8.92 11.20 0.16
CA TYR A 180 -8.13 11.47 -1.04
C TYR A 180 -8.47 10.53 -2.17
N GLN A 181 -8.56 11.06 -3.38
CA GLN A 181 -8.34 10.27 -4.59
C GLN A 181 -6.83 10.16 -4.82
N ALA A 182 -6.25 9.02 -4.46
CA ALA A 182 -4.86 8.70 -4.76
C ALA A 182 -4.78 8.10 -6.17
N SER A 183 -3.83 8.53 -6.99
CA SER A 183 -3.64 8.02 -8.36
C SER A 183 -2.20 8.11 -8.83
N ILE A 184 -1.72 7.07 -9.50
CA ILE A 184 -0.37 7.03 -10.07
C ILE A 184 -0.34 7.80 -11.40
N GLN A 185 0.54 8.79 -11.51
CA GLN A 185 0.66 9.62 -12.72
C GLN A 185 1.67 9.02 -13.72
N GLU A 186 2.77 8.49 -13.21
CA GLU A 186 3.85 7.92 -14.00
C GLU A 186 4.54 6.76 -13.28
N GLY A 187 5.05 5.82 -14.07
CA GLY A 187 5.82 4.68 -13.58
C GLY A 187 5.00 3.73 -12.72
N LYS A 188 5.65 3.19 -11.68
CA LYS A 188 5.06 2.26 -10.74
C LYS A 188 5.54 2.57 -9.32
N THR A 189 4.69 2.27 -8.36
CA THR A 189 4.94 2.58 -6.95
C THR A 189 4.28 1.57 -6.04
N ALA A 190 4.70 1.54 -4.79
CA ALA A 190 3.96 0.92 -3.73
C ALA A 190 3.67 1.94 -2.63
N LEU A 191 2.43 1.98 -2.18
CA LEU A 191 1.98 2.84 -1.09
C LEU A 191 1.71 1.98 0.14
N MET A 192 2.44 2.26 1.21
CA MET A 192 2.13 1.75 2.55
C MET A 192 1.42 2.84 3.35
N VAL A 193 0.32 2.47 3.98
CA VAL A 193 -0.45 3.37 4.84
C VAL A 193 -0.63 2.71 6.20
N LYS A 194 -0.19 3.41 7.26
CA LYS A 194 -0.29 2.92 8.64
C LYS A 194 -0.81 3.99 9.57
N ASN A 195 -1.77 3.62 10.41
CA ASN A 195 -2.25 4.42 11.52
C ASN A 195 -2.81 3.50 12.61
N GLN A 196 -2.05 3.29 13.69
CA GLN A 196 -2.45 2.38 14.76
C GLN A 196 -3.65 2.90 15.54
N GLU A 197 -3.72 4.20 15.80
CA GLU A 197 -4.85 4.82 16.49
C GLU A 197 -6.17 4.59 15.74
N GLN A 198 -6.11 4.51 14.42
CA GLN A 198 -7.26 4.26 13.55
C GLN A 198 -7.35 2.81 13.04
N ASN A 199 -6.48 1.91 13.49
CA ASN A 199 -6.40 0.50 13.06
C ASN A 199 -6.27 0.33 11.54
N ILE A 200 -5.52 1.23 10.88
CA ILE A 200 -5.27 1.19 9.44
C ILE A 200 -3.89 0.61 9.20
N ASN A 201 -3.81 -0.42 8.37
CA ASN A 201 -2.56 -0.97 7.87
C ASN A 201 -2.82 -1.65 6.53
N PHE A 202 -2.34 -1.06 5.45
CA PHE A 202 -2.37 -1.70 4.13
C PHE A 202 -1.16 -1.33 3.30
N TYR A 203 -0.91 -2.15 2.28
CA TYR A 203 0.19 -1.98 1.34
C TYR A 203 -0.30 -2.37 -0.04
N ASP A 204 -0.30 -1.40 -0.95
CA ASP A 204 -0.85 -1.56 -2.29
C ASP A 204 0.13 -1.12 -3.37
N PHE A 205 0.00 -1.74 -4.54
CA PHE A 205 0.87 -1.50 -5.68
C PHE A 205 0.12 -0.77 -6.78
N TYR A 206 0.81 0.17 -7.41
CA TYR A 206 0.25 1.01 -8.44
C TYR A 206 1.16 1.08 -9.66
N LYS A 207 0.56 1.19 -10.83
CA LYS A 207 1.27 1.30 -12.10
C LYS A 207 0.44 2.09 -13.11
N ALA A 208 1.04 3.13 -13.70
CA ALA A 208 0.33 4.09 -14.56
C ALA A 208 -0.23 3.44 -15.83
N ASP A 209 0.46 2.44 -16.39
CA ASP A 209 0.11 1.72 -17.61
C ASP A 209 -0.43 0.30 -17.35
N ALA A 210 -0.98 0.05 -16.16
CA ALA A 210 -1.62 -1.23 -15.84
C ALA A 210 -2.75 -1.55 -16.83
N GLN A 211 -2.71 -2.75 -17.41
CA GLN A 211 -3.74 -3.25 -18.33
C GLN A 211 -4.82 -4.04 -17.58
N GLU A 212 -5.93 -4.39 -18.27
CA GLU A 212 -7.05 -5.13 -17.65
C GLU A 212 -6.64 -6.49 -17.06
N ASP A 213 -5.58 -7.11 -17.59
CA ASP A 213 -5.03 -8.37 -17.09
C ASP A 213 -4.00 -8.18 -15.96
N ASP A 214 -3.56 -6.95 -15.69
CA ASP A 214 -2.63 -6.60 -14.62
C ASP A 214 -3.38 -6.26 -13.32
N SER A 215 -4.30 -7.13 -12.92
CA SER A 215 -5.26 -6.90 -11.82
C SER A 215 -4.61 -6.73 -10.44
N PHE A 216 -3.30 -6.93 -10.35
CA PHE A 216 -2.51 -6.70 -9.15
C PHE A 216 -2.27 -5.20 -8.89
N TYR A 217 -2.11 -4.41 -9.95
CA TYR A 217 -1.82 -2.98 -9.80
C TYR A 217 -3.10 -2.15 -9.87
N LYS A 218 -3.15 -1.16 -8.99
CA LYS A 218 -4.15 -0.10 -9.00
C LYS A 218 -3.65 1.07 -9.87
N THR A 219 -4.57 1.78 -10.50
CA THR A 219 -4.26 3.06 -11.17
C THR A 219 -4.73 4.24 -10.34
N ALA A 220 -5.80 4.06 -9.59
CA ALA A 220 -6.33 5.03 -8.65
C ALA A 220 -7.22 4.34 -7.61
N GLU A 221 -7.27 4.89 -6.40
CA GLU A 221 -8.22 4.48 -5.36
C GLU A 221 -8.55 5.64 -4.41
N GLU A 222 -9.64 5.48 -3.66
CA GLU A 222 -9.93 6.37 -2.54
C GLU A 222 -9.15 5.92 -1.30
N VAL A 223 -8.41 6.83 -0.69
CA VAL A 223 -7.63 6.60 0.53
C VAL A 223 -8.09 7.57 1.61
N ARG A 224 -8.42 7.05 2.80
CA ARG A 224 -8.83 7.85 3.95
C ARG A 224 -7.63 8.11 4.84
N LEU A 225 -7.22 9.36 4.92
CA LEU A 225 -6.00 9.80 5.57
C LEU A 225 -6.34 10.63 6.81
N TYR A 226 -6.22 9.97 7.96
CA TYR A 226 -6.40 10.55 9.29
C TYR A 226 -5.14 11.28 9.76
N GLU A 227 -5.28 12.30 10.60
CA GLU A 227 -4.11 12.94 11.23
C GLU A 227 -3.19 11.90 11.90
N GLY A 228 -1.89 12.01 11.69
CA GLY A 228 -0.89 11.03 12.16
C GLY A 228 -0.72 9.79 11.28
N THR A 229 -1.50 9.62 10.20
CA THR A 229 -1.25 8.49 9.28
C THR A 229 0.14 8.60 8.65
N TYR A 230 0.94 7.54 8.79
CA TYR A 230 2.23 7.38 8.16
C TYR A 230 2.08 6.78 6.76
N LEU A 231 2.68 7.44 5.78
CA LEU A 231 2.75 7.01 4.39
C LEU A 231 4.20 6.69 4.04
N LYS A 232 4.45 5.51 3.48
CA LYS A 232 5.71 5.23 2.78
C LYS A 232 5.40 4.98 1.31
N ILE A 233 6.03 5.76 0.44
CA ILE A 233 5.99 5.54 -1.00
C ILE A 233 7.32 4.90 -1.36
N ASP A 234 7.25 3.70 -1.94
CA ASP A 234 8.39 2.99 -2.50
C ASP A 234 8.32 3.01 -4.04
N CYS A 235 9.45 2.70 -4.68
CA CYS A 235 9.64 2.73 -6.14
C CYS A 235 9.52 4.14 -6.77
N ALA A 236 9.96 4.26 -8.03
CA ALA A 236 10.22 5.51 -8.73
C ALA A 236 8.98 6.21 -9.32
N GLY A 237 7.77 5.76 -8.99
CA GLY A 237 6.53 6.36 -9.46
C GLY A 237 6.18 7.69 -8.78
N THR A 238 5.31 8.47 -9.42
CA THR A 238 4.78 9.73 -8.87
C THR A 238 3.29 9.60 -8.59
N MET A 239 2.91 9.73 -7.31
CA MET A 239 1.53 9.63 -6.85
C MET A 239 0.91 11.01 -6.70
N LYS A 240 -0.25 11.23 -7.33
CA LYS A 240 -1.10 12.39 -7.07
C LYS A 240 -2.09 12.04 -5.96
N PHE A 241 -2.17 12.91 -4.96
CA PHE A 241 -3.19 12.89 -3.91
C PHE A 241 -4.05 14.15 -4.06
N GLU A 242 -5.36 13.97 -4.26
CA GLU A 242 -6.30 15.07 -4.45
C GLU A 242 -7.53 14.90 -3.55
N THR A 243 -7.97 15.97 -2.90
CA THR A 243 -9.16 15.97 -2.02
C THR A 243 -9.89 17.30 -2.08
N ASP A 244 -11.21 17.26 -1.88
CA ASP A 244 -12.09 18.44 -1.68
C ASP A 244 -12.44 18.66 -0.20
N CYS A 245 -11.91 17.83 0.71
CA CYS A 245 -12.26 17.80 2.13
C CYS A 245 -11.02 17.83 3.03
N ALA A 246 -9.96 18.53 2.60
CA ALA A 246 -8.77 18.71 3.40
C ALA A 246 -9.04 19.56 4.65
N ARG A 247 -8.56 19.08 5.81
CA ARG A 247 -8.55 19.81 7.07
C ARG A 247 -7.16 20.32 7.40
N ARG A 248 -6.99 21.65 7.37
CA ARG A 248 -5.66 22.29 7.51
C ARG A 248 -5.27 22.64 8.94
N ASN A 249 -6.09 22.29 9.92
CA ASN A 249 -5.84 22.59 11.34
C ASN A 249 -5.12 21.42 12.03
N SER A 250 -3.96 21.02 11.51
CA SER A 250 -3.15 20.00 12.17
C SER A 250 -2.48 20.57 13.43
N LYS A 251 -2.32 19.70 14.43
CA LYS A 251 -1.55 19.98 15.64
C LYS A 251 -0.12 19.47 15.54
N LEU A 252 0.21 18.72 14.48
CA LEU A 252 1.55 18.23 14.24
C LEU A 252 2.43 19.39 13.76
N LEU A 253 3.58 19.53 14.40
CA LEU A 253 4.54 20.58 14.11
C LEU A 253 5.71 20.00 13.33
N CYS A 254 6.21 20.79 12.38
CA CYS A 254 7.52 20.63 11.77
C CYS A 254 8.29 21.93 11.94
N GLU A 255 9.61 21.81 11.96
CA GLU A 255 10.52 22.94 12.02
C GLU A 255 11.48 22.86 10.83
N ASP A 256 12.02 24.00 10.42
CA ASP A 256 13.09 24.02 9.43
C ASP A 256 14.22 23.09 9.89
N ASN A 257 14.81 22.36 8.95
CA ASN A 257 15.87 21.43 9.30
C ASN A 257 17.10 22.21 9.79
N PRO A 258 17.58 21.98 11.03
CA PRO A 258 18.73 22.71 11.55
C PRO A 258 20.04 22.31 10.86
N GLN A 259 20.05 21.20 10.11
CA GLN A 259 21.21 20.68 9.42
C GLN A 259 21.35 21.29 8.02
N ASN A 260 22.57 21.57 7.60
CA ASN A 260 22.89 22.10 6.26
C ASN A 260 24.00 21.31 5.54
N GLU A 261 24.60 20.32 6.19
CA GLU A 261 25.69 19.52 5.63
C GLU A 261 25.17 18.23 4.99
N THR A 262 25.64 17.95 3.77
CA THR A 262 25.38 16.66 3.11
C THR A 262 26.36 15.60 3.59
N ILE A 263 25.84 14.44 4.00
CA ILE A 263 26.63 13.34 4.55
C ILE A 263 26.78 12.24 3.51
N ARG A 264 28.00 11.75 3.32
CA ARG A 264 28.27 10.56 2.48
C ARG A 264 28.26 9.31 3.34
N LEU A 265 27.32 8.40 3.08
CA LEU A 265 27.25 7.13 3.80
C LEU A 265 28.34 6.16 3.32
N LYS A 266 28.97 5.46 4.27
CA LYS A 266 30.01 4.45 4.01
C LYS A 266 29.91 3.30 5.00
N GLY A 267 29.81 2.06 4.50
CA GLY A 267 29.72 0.88 5.35
C GLY A 267 28.55 0.99 6.32
N THR A 268 28.81 0.79 7.62
CA THR A 268 27.81 1.01 8.67
C THR A 268 28.13 2.28 9.46
N MET A 269 27.17 3.18 9.52
CA MET A 269 27.22 4.43 10.31
C MET A 269 26.05 4.47 11.29
N THR A 270 26.15 5.29 12.33
CA THR A 270 25.16 5.43 13.40
C THR A 270 24.73 6.89 13.54
N ALA A 271 23.44 7.16 13.40
CA ALA A 271 22.88 8.50 13.62
C ALA A 271 23.03 8.92 15.10
N GLY A 272 23.30 10.21 15.33
CA GLY A 272 23.67 10.78 16.64
C GLY A 272 25.13 10.55 17.04
N LYS A 273 25.89 9.70 16.32
CA LYS A 273 27.30 9.43 16.58
C LYS A 273 28.21 9.79 15.41
N ASP A 274 27.92 9.22 14.24
CA ASP A 274 28.72 9.40 13.03
C ASP A 274 28.17 10.54 12.15
N PHE A 275 26.90 10.91 12.33
CA PHE A 275 26.23 12.07 11.74
C PHE A 275 25.04 12.50 12.64
N HIS A 276 24.53 13.72 12.49
CA HIS A 276 23.40 14.19 13.30
C HIS A 276 22.11 13.42 12.98
N ALA A 277 21.37 13.04 14.02
CA ALA A 277 20.00 12.52 13.87
C ALA A 277 19.08 13.60 13.26
N GLY A 278 18.05 13.18 12.52
CA GLY A 278 17.11 14.09 11.87
C GLY A 278 16.59 13.60 10.52
N SER A 279 15.84 14.46 9.83
CA SER A 279 15.31 14.20 8.49
C SER A 279 16.32 14.46 7.38
N TYR A 280 16.46 13.49 6.47
CA TYR A 280 17.28 13.62 5.27
C TYR A 280 16.59 13.03 4.04
N ASP A 281 16.80 13.69 2.91
CA ASP A 281 16.63 13.10 1.58
C ASP A 281 17.81 12.17 1.31
N MET A 282 17.51 10.88 1.13
CA MET A 282 18.52 9.87 0.84
C MET A 282 18.66 9.70 -0.68
N VAL A 283 19.82 10.06 -1.22
CA VAL A 283 20.08 10.12 -2.67
C VAL A 283 21.16 9.10 -3.05
N CYS A 284 20.85 8.20 -3.98
CA CYS A 284 21.84 7.31 -4.57
C CYS A 284 22.65 8.03 -5.65
N LYS A 285 23.97 8.10 -5.46
CA LYS A 285 24.90 8.72 -6.42
C LYS A 285 25.55 7.72 -7.35
N LYS A 286 25.68 6.46 -6.94
CA LYS A 286 26.31 5.42 -7.75
C LYS A 286 25.83 4.01 -7.42
N ASN A 287 25.70 3.21 -8.48
CA ASN A 287 25.31 1.81 -8.47
C ASN A 287 23.90 1.58 -7.90
N ARG A 288 23.44 0.33 -7.95
CA ARG A 288 22.18 -0.12 -7.39
C ARG A 288 22.45 -0.85 -6.09
N GLY A 289 21.60 -0.67 -5.09
CA GLY A 289 21.70 -1.42 -3.85
C GLY A 289 20.56 -1.12 -2.89
N THR A 290 20.59 -1.81 -1.76
CA THR A 290 19.62 -1.62 -0.68
C THR A 290 20.34 -1.06 0.53
N VAL A 291 19.93 0.12 0.97
CA VAL A 291 20.34 0.70 2.25
C VAL A 291 19.45 0.11 3.32
N GLN A 292 20.05 -0.46 4.36
CA GLN A 292 19.32 -1.04 5.49
C GLN A 292 19.50 -0.18 6.74
N THR A 293 18.38 0.16 7.38
CA THR A 293 18.38 0.80 8.70
C THR A 293 17.96 -0.19 9.77
N LYS A 294 18.62 -0.13 10.92
CA LYS A 294 18.26 -0.89 12.13
C LYS A 294 18.12 0.03 13.32
N TYR A 295 17.02 -0.08 14.02
CA TYR A 295 16.73 0.75 15.18
C TYR A 295 16.04 -0.05 16.27
N LYS A 296 16.43 0.19 17.52
CA LYS A 296 15.82 -0.45 18.68
C LYS A 296 15.25 0.62 19.59
N ARG A 297 13.93 0.65 19.75
CA ARG A 297 13.29 1.56 20.70
C ARG A 297 13.55 1.07 22.13
N SER A 298 13.71 2.00 23.05
CA SER A 298 13.95 1.69 24.46
C SER A 298 12.73 1.08 25.15
N GLU A 299 11.52 1.38 24.68
CA GLU A 299 10.25 1.01 25.30
C GLU A 299 9.86 -0.45 25.07
N ASP A 300 9.99 -0.95 23.84
CA ASP A 300 9.58 -2.31 23.45
C ASP A 300 10.76 -3.30 23.40
N GLY A 301 11.98 -2.80 23.26
CA GLY A 301 13.17 -3.61 23.09
C GLY A 301 13.27 -4.37 21.75
N ILE A 302 12.37 -4.09 20.79
CA ILE A 302 12.28 -4.72 19.47
C ILE A 302 13.24 -4.02 18.50
N GLU A 303 13.93 -4.79 17.66
CA GLU A 303 14.76 -4.24 16.58
C GLU A 303 13.92 -4.12 15.29
N TYR A 304 13.67 -2.89 14.88
CA TYR A 304 13.01 -2.55 13.62
C TYR A 304 14.06 -2.47 12.50
N THR A 305 13.77 -3.14 11.39
CA THR A 305 14.59 -3.07 10.17
C THR A 305 13.76 -2.44 9.05
N THR A 306 14.35 -1.50 8.32
CA THR A 306 13.74 -0.91 7.11
C THR A 306 14.75 -0.93 5.99
N ASP A 307 14.31 -1.41 4.84
CA ASP A 307 15.11 -1.50 3.62
C ASP A 307 14.66 -0.42 2.63
N TYR A 308 15.65 0.22 2.00
CA TYR A 308 15.45 1.22 0.97
C TYR A 308 16.28 0.81 -0.25
N SER A 309 15.61 0.35 -1.31
CA SER A 309 16.29 -0.01 -2.56
C SER A 309 16.41 1.23 -3.43
N LEU A 310 17.62 1.57 -3.88
CA LEU A 310 17.85 2.72 -4.75
C LEU A 310 18.78 2.38 -5.91
N ILE A 311 18.71 3.18 -6.96
CA ILE A 311 19.62 3.14 -8.11
C ILE A 311 20.01 4.53 -8.57
N ALA A 312 21.31 4.74 -8.79
CA ALA A 312 21.84 6.00 -9.30
C ALA A 312 21.28 6.36 -10.69
N GLY A 313 20.96 7.65 -10.90
CA GLY A 313 20.41 8.18 -12.14
C GLY A 313 18.90 7.98 -12.30
N GLY A 314 18.27 7.17 -11.43
CA GLY A 314 16.87 6.78 -11.54
C GLY A 314 16.61 5.97 -12.81
N SER A 315 15.69 5.01 -12.79
CA SER A 315 15.35 4.34 -14.05
C SER A 315 13.97 3.70 -14.07
N ASN A 316 13.45 3.54 -15.29
CA ASN A 316 12.36 2.63 -15.67
C ASN A 316 12.81 1.16 -15.56
N ASP A 317 13.50 0.82 -14.48
CA ASP A 317 14.02 -0.51 -14.18
C ASP A 317 12.84 -1.46 -13.86
N VAL A 318 13.04 -2.77 -14.10
CA VAL A 318 12.01 -3.82 -13.94
C VAL A 318 11.50 -3.95 -12.50
N TRP A 319 12.21 -3.40 -11.52
CA TRP A 319 11.90 -3.30 -10.09
C TRP A 319 11.40 -1.91 -9.69
N GLY A 320 11.78 -0.89 -10.45
CA GLY A 320 11.37 0.51 -10.30
C GLY A 320 12.02 1.18 -9.11
N ASP A 321 13.27 0.84 -8.78
CA ASP A 321 13.96 1.47 -7.64
C ASP A 321 14.14 2.99 -7.88
N PRO A 322 13.84 3.85 -6.89
CA PRO A 322 14.01 5.29 -7.03
C PRO A 322 15.49 5.69 -6.94
N GLU A 323 15.82 6.85 -7.48
CA GLU A 323 17.12 7.48 -7.22
C GLU A 323 17.21 8.06 -5.81
N LYS A 324 16.06 8.48 -5.27
CA LYS A 324 15.96 9.23 -4.03
C LYS A 324 14.74 8.81 -3.21
N TYR A 325 14.91 8.70 -1.91
CA TYR A 325 13.82 8.71 -0.94
C TYR A 325 13.77 10.06 -0.23
N ASN A 326 12.61 10.71 -0.28
CA ASN A 326 12.37 11.97 0.43
C ASN A 326 12.09 11.72 1.91
N GLN A 327 12.51 12.66 2.74
CA GLN A 327 12.06 12.75 4.13
C GLN A 327 12.28 11.51 5.02
N VAL A 328 13.40 10.81 4.83
CA VAL A 328 13.76 9.69 5.71
C VAL A 328 14.30 10.23 7.03
N TYR A 329 13.61 9.93 8.12
CA TYR A 329 14.08 10.30 9.45
C TYR A 329 15.08 9.27 10.01
N PHE A 330 16.19 9.74 10.57
CA PHE A 330 17.19 8.88 11.23
C PHE A 330 17.22 9.20 12.72
N TYR A 331 16.78 8.24 13.54
CA TYR A 331 16.72 8.35 14.99
C TYR A 331 18.11 8.27 15.60
N GLU A 332 18.32 8.96 16.72
CA GLU A 332 19.56 8.78 17.48
C GLU A 332 19.76 7.30 17.85
N GLY A 333 20.95 6.77 17.56
CA GLY A 333 21.29 5.36 17.74
C GLY A 333 20.87 4.43 16.57
N MET A 334 20.15 4.92 15.56
CA MET A 334 19.82 4.15 14.36
C MET A 334 21.09 3.84 13.56
N LYS A 335 21.28 2.55 13.23
CA LYS A 335 22.37 2.09 12.37
C LYS A 335 21.91 2.09 10.93
N VAL A 336 22.73 2.64 10.04
CA VAL A 336 22.51 2.70 8.60
C VAL A 336 23.64 1.95 7.91
N THR A 337 23.32 0.95 7.09
CA THR A 337 24.30 0.13 6.38
C THR A 337 24.11 0.28 4.88
N VAL A 338 25.19 0.64 4.18
CA VAL A 338 25.24 0.80 2.72
C VAL A 338 26.20 -0.23 2.12
N PRO A 339 25.83 -0.90 1.00
CA PRO A 339 26.72 -1.81 0.27
C PRO A 339 28.03 -1.13 -0.15
N LYS A 340 29.13 -1.90 -0.19
CA LYS A 340 30.50 -1.35 -0.43
C LYS A 340 30.65 -0.67 -1.79
N ASP A 341 29.92 -1.12 -2.78
CA ASP A 341 29.94 -0.65 -4.15
C ASP A 341 28.91 0.45 -4.42
N MET A 342 28.00 0.74 -3.48
CA MET A 342 27.00 1.78 -3.61
C MET A 342 27.51 3.11 -3.02
N GLU A 343 27.22 4.24 -3.68
CA GLU A 343 27.47 5.57 -3.11
C GLU A 343 26.13 6.25 -2.81
N VAL A 344 25.91 6.63 -1.55
CA VAL A 344 24.67 7.27 -1.08
C VAL A 344 24.99 8.52 -0.28
N GLU A 345 24.25 9.59 -0.53
CA GLU A 345 24.32 10.84 0.21
C GLU A 345 23.02 11.08 0.98
N LEU A 346 23.14 11.55 2.21
CA LEU A 346 22.05 12.12 3.00
C LEU A 346 22.12 13.63 2.87
N VAL A 347 21.14 14.20 2.17
CA VAL A 347 20.98 15.64 2.02
C VAL A 347 19.94 16.08 3.05
N PRO A 348 20.22 17.07 3.92
CA PRO A 348 19.20 17.56 4.86
C PRO A 348 17.91 17.91 4.12
N SER A 349 16.80 17.34 4.58
CA SER A 349 15.48 17.68 4.03
C SER A 349 15.12 19.12 4.36
N GLN A 350 14.12 19.68 3.67
CA GLN A 350 13.68 21.07 3.91
C GLN A 350 13.27 21.32 5.37
N TYR A 351 12.57 20.37 5.97
CA TYR A 351 12.11 20.44 7.35
C TYR A 351 12.45 19.14 8.08
N THR A 352 12.54 19.20 9.40
CA THR A 352 12.66 18.02 10.26
C THR A 352 11.33 17.71 10.92
N ILE A 353 10.99 16.43 10.97
CA ILE A 353 9.81 15.95 11.68
C ILE A 353 10.09 16.05 13.18
N SER A 354 9.12 16.56 13.96
CA SER A 354 9.24 16.65 15.41
C SER A 354 9.20 15.28 16.07
N GLU A 355 9.84 15.12 17.24
CA GLU A 355 9.91 13.84 17.95
C GLU A 355 8.52 13.24 18.23
N HIS A 356 7.53 14.08 18.52
CA HIS A 356 6.15 13.66 18.73
C HIS A 356 5.50 13.01 17.49
N ALA A 357 5.91 13.41 16.28
CA ALA A 357 5.42 12.81 15.05
C ALA A 357 6.19 11.53 14.66
N LEU A 358 7.33 11.25 15.30
CA LEU A 358 8.10 10.03 15.02
C LEU A 358 7.45 8.74 15.53
N GLN A 359 6.53 8.85 16.50
CA GLN A 359 5.77 7.70 16.97
C GLN A 359 4.97 7.04 15.84
N TYR A 360 4.61 7.80 14.80
CA TYR A 360 3.78 7.35 13.70
C TYR A 360 4.49 6.35 12.75
N ARG A 361 5.83 6.30 12.76
CA ARG A 361 6.61 5.44 11.85
C ARG A 361 6.73 3.99 12.31
N PHE A 362 6.91 3.77 13.61
CA PHE A 362 7.06 2.44 14.20
C PHE A 362 5.80 2.11 15.01
N TYR A 363 4.69 2.00 14.29
CA TYR A 363 3.46 1.48 14.85
C TYR A 363 3.47 -0.05 14.86
N GLU A 364 3.00 -0.60 15.98
CA GLU A 364 2.82 -2.05 16.23
C GLU A 364 1.61 -2.61 15.49
#